data_AF-A0A949AM72-F1
#
_entry.id   AF-A0A949AM72-F1
#
_cell.length_a   1.000
_cell.length_b   1.000
_cell.length_c   1.000
_cell.angle_alpha   90.00
_cell.angle_beta   90.00
_cell.angle_gamma   90.00
#
_symmetry.space_group_name_H-M   'P 1'
#
loop_
_entity.id
_entity.type
_entity.pdbx_description
1 polymer ?
#
loop_
_entity_poly.entity_id
_entity_poly.type
_entity_poly.pdbx_seq_one_letter_code
_entity_poly.pdbx_strand_id
1 'polypeptide(L)'
;MDKSKNIANLKEFLKNHKTFKEKCEVVFLMVEIRKILEYGGKSYKTLRFYCNWVLHKELSQEKTTKLLSDIFEPNVDPKKSGHENARNIKSIGKDFFMLKTFRKELGDFFKDYNLPMDLLKKNWWTFGKLLLEIIKDCPVHFVANKIRELKIEKYNDRNFGYKFSFIDSKQKLVEKLKLKRK
;
A
#
# COMPACT_ATOMS: atom_id res chain seq x y z
N MET A 1 7.81 5.28 -24.14
CA MET A 1 8.86 4.82 -23.21
C MET A 1 9.15 3.36 -23.53
N ASP A 2 10.37 2.89 -23.24
CA ASP A 2 10.80 1.50 -23.47
C ASP A 2 10.84 0.73 -22.14
N LYS A 3 10.27 -0.48 -22.10
CA LYS A 3 10.24 -1.36 -20.92
C LYS A 3 11.65 -1.69 -20.45
N SER A 4 12.57 -1.95 -21.38
CA SER A 4 13.96 -2.31 -21.08
C SER A 4 14.69 -1.16 -20.39
N LYS A 5 14.46 0.08 -20.85
CA LYS A 5 14.99 1.29 -20.21
C LYS A 5 14.53 1.45 -18.75
N ASN A 6 13.24 1.25 -18.46
CA ASN A 6 12.73 1.34 -17.09
C ASN A 6 13.32 0.25 -16.17
N ILE A 7 13.51 -0.97 -16.69
CA ILE A 7 14.19 -2.05 -15.95
C ILE A 7 15.65 -1.68 -15.68
N ALA A 8 16.35 -1.07 -16.64
CA ALA A 8 17.73 -0.62 -16.47
C ALA A 8 17.85 0.47 -15.39
N ASN A 9 16.99 1.50 -15.45
CA ASN A 9 16.93 2.54 -14.42
C ASN A 9 16.73 1.96 -13.02
N LEU A 10 15.81 0.99 -12.90
CA LEU A 10 15.50 0.34 -11.63
C LEU A 10 16.70 -0.48 -11.12
N LYS A 11 17.40 -1.20 -12.01
CA LYS A 11 18.63 -1.93 -11.65
C LYS A 11 19.73 -0.99 -11.17
N GLU A 12 19.94 0.13 -11.85
CA GLU A 12 20.92 1.14 -11.46
C GLU A 12 20.60 1.74 -10.09
N PHE A 13 19.35 2.14 -9.88
CA PHE A 13 18.87 2.60 -8.58
C PHE A 13 19.14 1.57 -7.48
N LEU A 14 18.78 0.31 -7.69
CA LEU A 14 18.98 -0.76 -6.71
C LEU A 14 20.46 -1.05 -6.41
N LYS A 15 21.36 -0.84 -7.39
CA LYS A 15 22.81 -1.00 -7.22
C LYS A 15 23.42 0.14 -6.40
N ASN A 16 22.94 1.36 -6.61
CA ASN A 16 23.50 2.57 -5.99
C ASN A 16 22.99 2.83 -4.56
N HIS A 17 21.96 2.10 -4.12
CA HIS A 17 21.36 2.28 -2.79
C HIS A 17 21.56 1.05 -1.90
N LYS A 18 22.11 1.28 -0.69
CA LYS A 18 22.24 0.24 0.35
C LYS A 18 21.08 0.27 1.35
N THR A 19 20.40 1.40 1.48
CA THR A 19 19.23 1.62 2.35
C THR A 19 18.33 2.70 1.77
N PHE A 20 17.08 2.79 2.25
CA PHE A 20 16.20 3.92 1.97
C PHE A 20 16.36 4.96 3.08
N LYS A 21 16.69 6.20 2.71
CA LYS A 21 16.88 7.37 3.57
C LYS A 21 15.74 8.36 3.41
N GLU A 22 15.22 8.53 2.21
CA GLU A 22 14.31 9.63 1.86
C GLU A 22 13.03 9.15 1.17
N LYS A 23 11.97 9.97 1.26
CA LYS A 23 10.69 9.67 0.60
C LYS A 23 10.83 9.59 -0.93
N CYS A 24 11.67 10.45 -1.52
CA CYS A 24 11.89 10.50 -2.96
C CYS A 24 12.43 9.18 -3.53
N GLU A 25 13.25 8.44 -2.80
CA GLU A 25 13.77 7.13 -3.21
C GLU A 25 12.67 6.08 -3.28
N VAL A 26 11.72 6.10 -2.33
CA VAL A 26 10.54 5.24 -2.36
C VAL A 26 9.62 5.64 -3.50
N VAL A 27 9.37 6.93 -3.70
CA VAL A 27 8.58 7.43 -4.84
C VAL A 27 9.20 6.97 -6.15
N PHE A 28 10.51 7.16 -6.34
CA PHE A 28 11.23 6.73 -7.54
C PHE A 28 11.04 5.23 -7.80
N LEU A 29 11.25 4.39 -6.77
CA LEU A 29 11.05 2.95 -6.89
C LEU A 29 9.63 2.62 -7.38
N MET A 30 8.62 3.23 -6.75
CA MET A 30 7.21 2.96 -7.05
C MET A 30 6.82 3.47 -8.45
N VAL A 31 7.39 4.59 -8.90
CA VAL A 31 7.23 5.13 -10.27
C VAL A 31 7.79 4.16 -11.30
N GLU A 32 9.04 3.74 -11.15
CA GLU A 32 9.68 2.86 -12.15
C GLU A 32 8.98 1.50 -12.23
N ILE A 33 8.57 0.93 -11.10
CA ILE A 33 7.73 -0.26 -11.06
C ILE A 33 6.41 -0.01 -11.80
N ARG A 34 5.72 1.11 -11.52
CA ARG A 34 4.44 1.43 -12.15
C ARG A 34 4.54 1.49 -13.66
N LYS A 35 5.61 2.10 -14.19
CA LYS A 35 5.90 2.18 -15.62
C LYS A 35 6.09 0.79 -16.24
N ILE A 36 6.84 -0.09 -15.58
CA ILE A 36 7.05 -1.47 -16.06
C ILE A 36 5.71 -2.24 -16.08
N LEU A 37 4.85 -2.02 -15.09
CA LEU A 37 3.53 -2.63 -15.03
C LEU A 37 2.58 -2.17 -16.15
N GLU A 38 2.80 -1.01 -16.80
CA GLU A 38 1.95 -0.57 -17.92
C GLU A 38 2.12 -1.39 -19.20
N TYR A 39 3.24 -2.09 -19.37
CA TYR A 39 3.47 -2.93 -20.55
C TYR A 39 2.70 -4.27 -20.49
N GLY A 40 1.88 -4.50 -19.46
CA GLY A 40 1.08 -5.71 -19.30
C GLY A 40 1.85 -6.92 -18.74
N GLY A 41 1.21 -8.09 -18.78
CA GLY A 41 1.71 -9.35 -18.23
C GLY A 41 1.02 -9.76 -16.93
N LYS A 42 1.79 -10.32 -15.99
CA LYS A 42 1.29 -10.81 -14.70
C LYS A 42 0.62 -9.69 -13.90
N SER A 43 -0.52 -10.02 -13.29
CA SER A 43 -1.32 -9.06 -12.53
C SER A 43 -0.82 -8.93 -11.09
N TYR A 44 0.04 -7.96 -10.81
CA TYR A 44 0.39 -7.53 -9.44
C TYR A 44 -0.59 -6.46 -8.96
N LYS A 45 -1.80 -6.87 -8.57
CA LYS A 45 -2.91 -5.94 -8.25
C LYS A 45 -2.58 -5.08 -7.03
N THR A 46 -2.05 -5.69 -5.98
CA THR A 46 -1.69 -4.99 -4.75
C THR A 46 -0.51 -4.06 -4.97
N LEU A 47 0.52 -4.50 -5.69
CA LEU A 47 1.67 -3.66 -6.05
C LEU A 47 1.23 -2.46 -6.88
N ARG A 48 0.39 -2.66 -7.90
CA ARG A 48 -0.16 -1.57 -8.72
C ARG A 48 -0.97 -0.59 -7.88
N PHE A 49 -1.77 -1.09 -6.93
CA PHE A 49 -2.53 -0.24 -6.02
C PHE A 49 -1.62 0.68 -5.20
N TYR A 50 -0.56 0.14 -4.56
CA TYR A 50 0.39 0.97 -3.81
C TYR A 50 1.19 1.92 -4.71
N CYS A 51 1.52 1.51 -5.94
CA CYS A 51 2.13 2.39 -6.93
C CYS A 51 1.22 3.58 -7.26
N ASN A 52 -0.08 3.35 -7.47
CA ASN A 52 -1.03 4.43 -7.70
C ASN A 52 -1.15 5.32 -6.44
N TRP A 53 -1.25 4.74 -5.25
CA TRP A 53 -1.42 5.49 -4.00
C TRP A 53 -0.29 6.49 -3.75
N VAL A 54 0.94 6.10 -4.06
CA VAL A 54 2.12 6.98 -3.92
C VAL A 54 2.10 8.18 -4.87
N LEU A 55 1.40 8.09 -6.00
CA LEU A 55 1.45 9.08 -7.09
C LEU A 55 0.25 10.03 -7.11
N HIS A 56 -0.78 9.75 -6.34
CA HIS A 56 -2.01 10.53 -6.34
C HIS A 56 -2.19 11.26 -5.01
N LYS A 57 -2.83 12.43 -5.07
CA LYS A 57 -3.27 13.18 -3.89
C LYS A 57 -4.46 12.52 -3.18
N GLU A 58 -5.25 11.76 -3.93
CA GLU A 58 -6.41 10.99 -3.47
C GLU A 58 -6.67 9.84 -4.45
N LEU A 59 -7.21 8.72 -3.98
CA LEU A 59 -7.63 7.61 -4.82
C LEU A 59 -9.14 7.51 -4.87
N SER A 60 -9.76 7.89 -5.97
CA SER A 60 -11.22 7.87 -6.16
C SER A 60 -11.69 7.06 -7.38
N GLN A 61 -10.76 6.62 -8.23
CA GLN A 61 -11.10 5.89 -9.44
C GLN A 61 -11.45 4.42 -9.13
N GLU A 62 -12.62 3.98 -9.58
CA GLU A 62 -13.15 2.63 -9.33
C GLU A 62 -12.13 1.53 -9.64
N LYS A 63 -11.45 1.61 -10.80
CA LYS A 63 -10.44 0.62 -11.21
C LYS A 63 -9.29 0.48 -10.20
N THR A 64 -8.95 1.56 -9.49
CA THR A 64 -7.89 1.56 -8.48
C THR A 64 -8.42 1.13 -7.11
N THR A 65 -9.62 1.57 -6.74
CA THR A 65 -10.18 1.30 -5.40
C THR A 65 -10.88 -0.05 -5.29
N LYS A 66 -11.22 -0.67 -6.43
CA LYS A 66 -11.90 -1.99 -6.51
C LYS A 66 -11.20 -3.06 -5.69
N LEU A 67 -9.86 -3.09 -5.68
CA LEU A 67 -9.10 -4.02 -4.84
C LEU A 67 -9.53 -3.94 -3.37
N LEU A 68 -9.64 -2.73 -2.82
CA LEU A 68 -10.03 -2.54 -1.43
C LEU A 68 -11.53 -2.76 -1.23
N SER A 69 -12.36 -2.36 -2.19
CA SER A 69 -13.80 -2.64 -2.17
C SER A 69 -14.06 -4.13 -2.06
N ASP A 70 -13.44 -4.95 -2.92
CA ASP A 70 -13.60 -6.41 -2.94
C ASP A 70 -13.16 -7.06 -1.61
N ILE A 71 -12.17 -6.48 -0.92
CA ILE A 71 -11.67 -6.98 0.36
C ILE A 71 -12.59 -6.59 1.53
N PHE A 72 -13.00 -5.31 1.60
CA PHE A 72 -13.59 -4.76 2.81
C PHE A 72 -15.12 -4.66 2.77
N GLU A 73 -15.72 -4.31 1.63
CA GLU A 73 -17.19 -4.10 1.51
C GLU A 73 -18.04 -5.33 1.86
N PRO A 74 -17.67 -6.57 1.46
CA PRO A 74 -18.45 -7.75 1.83
C PRO A 74 -18.50 -7.98 3.35
N ASN A 75 -17.53 -7.43 4.09
CA ASN A 75 -17.32 -7.67 5.51
C ASN A 75 -17.92 -6.57 6.42
N VAL A 76 -18.54 -5.56 5.81
CA VAL A 76 -19.30 -4.52 6.51
C VAL A 76 -20.78 -4.83 6.43
N ASP A 77 -21.43 -4.89 7.59
CA ASP A 77 -22.87 -5.05 7.72
C ASP A 77 -23.48 -3.79 8.36
N PRO A 78 -24.31 -3.01 7.64
CA PRO A 78 -24.95 -1.81 8.17
C PRO A 78 -25.88 -2.04 9.36
N LYS A 79 -26.26 -3.30 9.64
CA LYS A 79 -27.08 -3.68 10.80
C LYS A 79 -26.26 -3.99 12.05
N LYS A 80 -24.95 -4.21 11.91
CA LYS A 80 -24.05 -4.52 13.04
C LYS A 80 -23.50 -3.26 13.69
N SER A 81 -23.09 -3.39 14.94
CA SER A 81 -22.40 -2.30 15.64
C SER A 81 -21.07 -1.96 14.95
N GLY A 82 -20.61 -0.72 15.12
CA GLY A 82 -19.28 -0.32 14.63
C GLY A 82 -18.13 -1.15 15.22
N HIS A 83 -18.28 -1.66 16.44
CA HIS A 83 -17.28 -2.53 17.04
C HIS A 83 -17.16 -3.88 16.32
N GLU A 84 -18.28 -4.50 15.95
CA GLU A 84 -18.30 -5.75 15.19
C GLU A 84 -17.72 -5.58 13.78
N ASN A 85 -18.13 -4.52 13.07
CA ASN A 85 -17.59 -4.23 11.74
C ASN A 85 -16.08 -3.95 11.78
N ALA A 86 -15.60 -3.21 12.79
CA ALA A 86 -14.17 -2.98 12.98
C ALA A 86 -13.40 -4.29 13.22
N ARG A 87 -13.97 -5.24 13.98
CA ARG A 87 -13.37 -6.56 14.22
C ARG A 87 -13.27 -7.38 12.93
N ASN A 88 -14.32 -7.37 12.10
CA ASN A 88 -14.32 -8.06 10.81
C ASN A 88 -13.29 -7.48 9.84
N ILE A 89 -13.29 -6.15 9.68
CA ILE A 89 -12.30 -5.42 8.85
C ILE A 89 -10.88 -5.74 9.30
N LYS A 90 -10.62 -5.73 10.62
CA LYS A 90 -9.31 -6.09 11.17
C LYS A 90 -8.88 -7.50 10.79
N SER A 91 -9.80 -8.46 10.90
CA SER A 91 -9.52 -9.87 10.61
C SER A 91 -9.19 -10.07 9.14
N ILE A 92 -10.05 -9.60 8.22
CA ILE A 92 -9.88 -9.79 6.77
C ILE A 92 -8.74 -8.94 6.21
N GLY A 93 -8.55 -7.73 6.75
CA GLY A 93 -7.55 -6.76 6.31
C GLY A 93 -6.16 -6.98 6.90
N LYS A 94 -5.96 -8.00 7.73
CA LYS A 94 -4.70 -8.21 8.47
C LYS A 94 -3.47 -8.17 7.54
N ASP A 95 -3.55 -8.82 6.40
CA ASP A 95 -2.43 -8.88 5.45
C ASP A 95 -2.22 -7.56 4.69
N PHE A 96 -3.29 -6.80 4.46
CA PHE A 96 -3.22 -5.44 3.93
C PHE A 96 -2.55 -4.49 4.95
N PHE A 97 -3.04 -4.44 6.19
CA PHE A 97 -2.49 -3.58 7.23
C PHE A 97 -1.03 -3.93 7.54
N MET A 98 -0.65 -5.21 7.50
CA MET A 98 0.72 -5.64 7.71
C MET A 98 1.62 -5.55 6.47
N LEU A 99 1.13 -4.97 5.37
CA LEU A 99 1.83 -4.86 4.08
C LEU A 99 2.33 -6.20 3.52
N LYS A 100 1.73 -7.33 3.90
CA LYS A 100 2.24 -8.67 3.56
C LYS A 100 2.00 -9.02 2.09
N THR A 101 0.77 -8.84 1.61
CA THR A 101 0.44 -9.10 0.20
C THR A 101 1.25 -8.18 -0.71
N PHE A 102 1.40 -6.92 -0.32
CA PHE A 102 2.26 -5.96 -0.99
C PHE A 102 3.72 -6.42 -1.03
N ARG A 103 4.30 -6.83 0.12
CA ARG A 103 5.66 -7.37 0.19
C ARG A 103 5.86 -8.57 -0.72
N LYS A 104 4.88 -9.48 -0.74
CA LYS A 104 4.91 -10.68 -1.56
C LYS A 104 4.91 -10.31 -3.04
N GLU A 105 3.95 -9.52 -3.50
CA GLU A 105 3.87 -9.13 -4.91
C GLU A 105 5.09 -8.32 -5.37
N LEU A 106 5.65 -7.47 -4.50
CA LEU A 106 6.89 -6.75 -4.78
C LEU A 106 8.07 -7.72 -4.92
N GLY A 107 8.18 -8.72 -4.04
CA GLY A 107 9.21 -9.76 -4.15
C GLY A 107 9.06 -10.62 -5.41
N ASP A 108 7.83 -10.99 -5.77
CA ASP A 108 7.53 -11.74 -6.99
C ASP A 108 7.88 -10.91 -8.23
N PHE A 109 7.53 -9.62 -8.24
CA PHE A 109 7.95 -8.69 -9.31
C PHE A 109 9.47 -8.65 -9.46
N PHE A 110 10.21 -8.52 -8.35
CA PHE A 110 11.67 -8.48 -8.40
C PHE A 110 12.27 -9.77 -8.96
N LYS A 111 11.72 -10.93 -8.61
CA LYS A 111 12.15 -12.21 -9.18
C LYS A 111 11.85 -12.30 -10.67
N ASP A 112 10.62 -11.99 -11.06
CA ASP A 112 10.15 -12.10 -12.45
C ASP A 112 10.97 -11.19 -13.40
N TYR A 113 11.55 -10.10 -12.89
CA TYR A 113 12.41 -9.17 -13.65
C TYR A 113 13.92 -9.28 -13.35
N ASN A 114 14.35 -10.32 -12.61
CA ASN A 114 15.76 -10.53 -12.22
C ASN A 114 16.41 -9.28 -11.59
N LEU A 115 15.72 -8.68 -10.61
CA LEU A 115 16.14 -7.48 -9.89
C LEU A 115 16.79 -7.83 -8.53
N PRO A 116 17.84 -7.09 -8.11
CA PRO A 116 18.44 -7.26 -6.78
C PRO A 116 17.44 -7.01 -5.65
N MET A 117 17.26 -7.99 -4.74
CA MET A 117 16.31 -7.88 -3.62
C MET A 117 16.94 -7.39 -2.30
N ASP A 118 18.27 -7.23 -2.24
CA ASP A 118 18.98 -6.97 -0.99
C ASP A 118 18.53 -5.69 -0.29
N LEU A 119 18.33 -4.62 -1.06
CA LEU A 119 17.83 -3.34 -0.56
C LEU A 119 16.50 -3.53 0.17
N LEU A 120 15.54 -4.24 -0.43
CA LEU A 120 14.23 -4.49 0.19
C LEU A 120 14.30 -5.47 1.36
N LYS A 121 15.07 -6.57 1.24
CA LYS A 121 15.16 -7.59 2.30
C LYS A 121 15.75 -7.02 3.58
N LYS A 122 16.83 -6.24 3.47
CA LYS A 122 17.53 -5.64 4.61
C LYS A 122 16.79 -4.42 5.19
N ASN A 123 16.03 -3.71 4.36
CA ASN A 123 15.43 -2.42 4.73
C ASN A 123 13.90 -2.39 4.69
N TRP A 124 13.23 -3.55 4.72
CA TRP A 124 11.77 -3.64 4.59
C TRP A 124 11.01 -2.70 5.54
N TRP A 125 11.45 -2.62 6.79
CA TRP A 125 10.81 -1.77 7.79
C TRP A 125 10.98 -0.27 7.49
N THR A 126 12.18 0.14 7.08
CA THR A 126 12.46 1.52 6.68
C THR A 126 11.67 1.90 5.44
N PHE A 127 11.61 1.00 4.46
CA PHE A 127 10.78 1.14 3.26
C PHE A 127 9.30 1.31 3.61
N GLY A 128 8.74 0.40 4.42
CA GLY A 128 7.35 0.46 4.85
C GLY A 128 7.03 1.74 5.63
N LYS A 129 7.94 2.21 6.48
CA LYS A 129 7.80 3.49 7.18
C LYS A 129 7.71 4.65 6.19
N LEU A 130 8.67 4.77 5.28
CA LEU A 130 8.71 5.86 4.30
C LEU A 130 7.48 5.81 3.39
N LEU A 131 7.05 4.62 2.97
CA LEU A 131 5.83 4.42 2.20
C LEU A 131 4.60 4.94 2.94
N LEU A 132 4.40 4.55 4.20
CA LEU A 132 3.26 5.03 4.99
C LEU A 132 3.32 6.54 5.23
N GLU A 133 4.50 7.12 5.40
CA GLU A 133 4.67 8.58 5.49
C GLU A 133 4.40 9.33 4.18
N ILE A 134 4.43 8.65 3.03
CA ILE A 134 4.03 9.21 1.74
C ILE A 134 2.52 9.17 1.58
N ILE A 135 1.90 8.02 1.86
CA ILE A 135 0.47 7.80 1.58
C ILE A 135 -0.46 8.25 2.71
N LYS A 136 0.05 8.60 3.90
CA LYS A 136 -0.81 8.95 5.05
C LYS A 136 -1.76 10.12 4.76
N ASP A 137 -1.30 11.08 3.97
CA ASP A 137 -2.05 12.29 3.62
C ASP A 137 -2.87 12.12 2.33
N CYS A 138 -2.92 10.91 1.78
CA CYS A 138 -3.67 10.56 0.57
C CYS A 138 -4.85 9.64 0.93
N PRO A 139 -6.09 10.17 1.03
CA PRO A 139 -7.27 9.35 1.31
C PRO A 139 -7.64 8.45 0.12
N VAL A 140 -8.32 7.35 0.42
CA VAL A 140 -8.97 6.49 -0.59
C VAL A 140 -10.47 6.65 -0.47
N HIS A 141 -11.12 7.13 -1.52
CA HIS A 141 -12.56 7.25 -1.65
C HIS A 141 -13.11 6.02 -2.36
N PHE A 142 -13.92 5.26 -1.65
CA PHE A 142 -14.57 4.08 -2.20
C PHE A 142 -15.77 4.54 -3.04
N VAL A 143 -15.93 3.92 -4.21
CA VAL A 143 -17.11 4.12 -5.07
C VAL A 143 -18.33 3.36 -4.50
N ALA A 144 -18.09 2.43 -3.57
CA ALA A 144 -19.12 1.57 -2.99
C ALA A 144 -19.90 2.23 -1.84
N ASN A 145 -21.01 1.59 -1.45
CA ASN A 145 -22.02 2.22 -0.60
C ASN A 145 -21.79 2.05 0.91
N LYS A 146 -21.05 1.02 1.35
CA LYS A 146 -20.92 0.76 2.80
C LYS A 146 -19.72 1.45 3.40
N ILE A 147 -18.58 1.50 2.71
CA ILE A 147 -17.42 2.28 3.13
C ILE A 147 -17.31 3.45 2.17
N ARG A 148 -17.16 4.67 2.71
CA ARG A 148 -16.96 5.89 1.92
C ARG A 148 -15.48 6.20 1.73
N GLU A 149 -14.70 6.00 2.78
CA GLU A 149 -13.32 6.47 2.80
C GLU A 149 -12.40 5.60 3.66
N LEU A 150 -11.15 5.47 3.25
CA LEU A 150 -10.03 5.02 4.08
C LEU A 150 -9.04 6.18 4.27
N LYS A 151 -8.75 6.50 5.53
CA LYS A 151 -7.73 7.46 5.97
C LYS A 151 -6.65 6.79 6.78
N ILE A 152 -5.41 7.27 6.64
CA ILE A 152 -4.28 6.82 7.45
C ILE A 152 -3.81 8.00 8.31
N GLU A 153 -3.77 7.82 9.62
CA GLU A 153 -3.31 8.83 10.56
C GLU A 153 -2.10 8.29 11.33
N LYS A 154 -1.04 9.07 11.46
CA LYS A 154 0.04 8.72 12.40
C LYS A 154 -0.40 9.05 13.82
N TYR A 155 -0.23 8.13 14.77
CA TYR A 155 -0.63 8.35 16.17
C TYR A 155 0.47 8.05 17.19
N ASN A 156 1.63 7.52 16.75
CA ASN A 156 2.76 7.31 17.63
C ASN A 156 4.07 7.38 16.84
N ASP A 157 4.87 8.42 17.08
CA ASP A 157 6.18 8.60 16.42
C ASP A 157 7.23 7.60 16.88
N ARG A 158 7.29 7.31 18.19
CA ARG A 158 8.32 6.45 18.78
C ARG A 158 8.21 5.00 18.31
N ASN A 159 6.99 4.51 18.09
CA ASN A 159 6.71 3.11 17.73
C ASN A 159 6.14 2.95 16.32
N PHE A 160 6.25 3.98 15.47
CA PHE A 160 5.69 3.98 14.11
C PHE A 160 4.25 3.44 14.06
N GLY A 161 3.41 4.03 14.89
CA GLY A 161 1.99 3.69 14.99
C GLY A 161 1.17 4.44 13.94
N TYR A 162 0.47 3.68 13.10
CA TYR A 162 -0.44 4.20 12.07
C TYR A 162 -1.85 3.68 12.29
N LYS A 163 -2.84 4.54 12.15
CA LYS A 163 -4.25 4.23 12.35
C LYS A 163 -4.93 4.27 10.99
N PHE A 164 -5.54 3.17 10.60
CA PHE A 164 -6.36 3.04 9.40
C PHE A 164 -7.81 3.25 9.82
N SER A 165 -8.43 4.32 9.35
CA SER A 165 -9.81 4.65 9.64
C SER A 165 -10.66 4.42 8.41
N PHE A 166 -11.61 3.49 8.49
CA PHE A 166 -12.64 3.29 7.49
C PHE A 166 -13.88 4.09 7.91
N ILE A 167 -14.34 5.01 7.08
CA ILE A 167 -15.50 5.84 7.39
C ILE A 167 -16.66 5.31 6.56
N ASP A 168 -17.73 4.89 7.23
CA ASP A 168 -19.01 4.55 6.59
C ASP A 168 -19.99 5.74 6.64
N SER A 169 -21.21 5.55 6.15
CA SER A 169 -22.25 6.60 6.13
C SER A 169 -22.82 6.97 7.51
N LYS A 170 -22.58 6.17 8.55
CA LYS A 170 -23.18 6.26 9.88
C LYS A 170 -22.15 6.41 11.01
N GLN A 171 -20.89 6.02 10.81
CA GLN A 171 -19.87 5.90 11.86
C GLN A 171 -18.44 5.78 11.29
N LYS A 172 -17.44 6.11 12.13
CA LYS A 172 -16.00 5.93 11.85
C LYS A 172 -15.52 4.60 12.47
N LEU A 173 -15.18 3.63 11.63
CA LEU A 173 -14.53 2.37 11.99
C LEU A 173 -13.01 2.58 12.05
N VAL A 174 -12.35 2.09 13.10
CA VAL A 174 -10.93 2.37 13.33
C VAL A 174 -10.17 1.09 13.60
N GLU A 175 -9.11 0.85 12.82
CA GLU A 175 -8.08 -0.15 13.11
C GLU A 175 -6.72 0.53 13.33
N LYS A 176 -5.97 0.05 14.32
CA LYS A 176 -4.65 0.59 14.67
C LYS A 176 -3.55 -0.40 14.32
N LEU A 177 -2.70 -0.03 13.38
CA LEU A 177 -1.44 -0.69 13.09
C LEU A 177 -0.31 -0.14 13.98
N LYS A 178 0.57 -1.01 14.46
CA LYS A 178 1.87 -0.62 15.03
C LYS A 178 2.95 -1.31 14.23
N LEU A 179 3.79 -0.53 13.53
CA LEU A 179 5.00 -1.07 12.93
C LEU A 179 6.09 -1.14 14.01
N LYS A 180 6.12 -2.24 14.76
CA LYS A 180 7.20 -2.50 15.71
C LYS A 180 8.34 -3.24 15.02
N ARG A 181 9.56 -2.75 15.20
CA ARG A 181 10.77 -3.57 15.02
C ARG A 181 10.70 -4.65 16.11
N LYS A 182 10.66 -5.92 15.70
CA LYS A 182 10.86 -7.03 16.64
C LYS A 182 12.31 -6.98 17.13
#